data_AF-A7KTH3-F1
#
_entry.id   AF-A7KTH3-F1
#
_cell.length_a   1.000
_cell.length_b   1.000
_cell.length_c   1.000
_cell.angle_alpha   90.00
_cell.angle_beta   90.00
_cell.angle_gamma   90.00
#
_symmetry.space_group_name_H-M   'P 1'
#
loop_
_entity.id
_entity.type
_entity.pdbx_description
1 polymer ?
#
loop_
_entity_poly.entity_id
_entity_poly.type
_entity_poly.pdbx_seq_one_letter_code
_entity_poly.pdbx_strand_id
1 'polypeptide(L)' 'ERVRFLERYFYNREEYVRFDSDVGEYRAVTELGRRDAEYWNSQKDSLEYKRGQVDNYCRHNYGVFES' A
#
# COMPACT_ATOMS: atom_id res chain seq x y z
N GLU A 1 7.81 -17.76 -3.12
CA GLU A 1 6.66 -17.19 -2.39
C GLU A 1 6.07 -16.00 -3.16
N ARG A 2 4.77 -15.73 -3.07
CA ARG A 2 4.13 -14.56 -3.72
C ARG A 2 3.67 -13.55 -2.66
N VAL A 3 4.62 -12.76 -2.17
CA VAL A 3 4.42 -11.74 -1.12
C VAL A 3 3.98 -10.41 -1.72
N ARG A 4 3.04 -9.74 -1.05
CA ARG A 4 2.54 -8.40 -1.41
C ARG A 4 2.44 -7.52 -0.17
N PHE A 5 2.73 -6.24 -0.34
CA PHE A 5 2.44 -5.22 0.67
C PHE A 5 1.10 -4.56 0.37
N LEU A 6 0.19 -4.62 1.35
CA LEU A 6 -1.14 -3.99 1.28
C LEU A 6 -1.28 -2.98 2.41
N GLU A 7 -1.53 -1.73 2.05
CA GLU A 7 -1.90 -0.69 2.99
C GLU A 7 -3.34 -0.25 2.69
N ARG A 8 -4.22 -0.38 3.68
CA ARG A 8 -5.67 -0.16 3.51
C ARG A 8 -6.17 0.82 4.55
N TYR A 9 -6.92 1.81 4.09
CA TYR A 9 -7.50 2.85 4.94
C TYR A 9 -9.01 2.67 5.01
N PHE A 10 -9.54 2.71 6.24
CA PHE A 10 -10.93 2.45 6.54
C PHE A 10 -11.57 3.66 7.21
N TYR A 11 -12.77 4.03 6.74
CA TYR A 11 -13.63 5.03 7.37
C TYR A 11 -15.03 4.44 7.52
N ASN A 12 -15.63 4.57 8.71
CA ASN A 12 -16.92 3.97 9.03
C ASN A 12 -17.02 2.46 8.68
N ARG A 13 -15.93 1.71 8.94
CA ARG A 13 -15.76 0.28 8.61
C ARG A 13 -15.77 -0.06 7.12
N GLU A 14 -15.78 0.93 6.24
CA GLU A 14 -15.66 0.78 4.80
C GLU A 14 -14.25 1.17 4.35
N GLU A 15 -13.65 0.36 3.49
CA GLU A 15 -12.36 0.69 2.90
C GLU A 15 -12.55 1.79 1.86
N TYR A 16 -11.78 2.87 1.95
CA TYR A 16 -11.94 4.02 1.06
C TYR A 16 -10.71 4.28 0.18
N VAL A 17 -9.50 3.87 0.60
CA VAL A 17 -8.27 3.92 -0.21
C VAL A 17 -7.39 2.69 0.07
N ARG A 18 -6.71 2.20 -0.97
CA ARG A 18 -5.75 1.09 -0.90
C ARG A 18 -4.46 1.39 -1.66
N PHE A 19 -3.31 1.03 -1.10
CA PHE A 19 -2.09 0.76 -1.85
C PHE A 19 -1.87 -0.75 -1.98
N ASP A 20 -1.51 -1.20 -3.17
CA ASP A 20 -1.09 -2.57 -3.47
C ASP A 20 0.26 -2.53 -4.18
N SER A 21 1.27 -3.21 -3.64
CA SER A 21 2.60 -3.25 -4.22
C SER A 21 2.65 -3.84 -5.63
N ASP A 22 1.68 -4.70 -6.01
CA ASP A 22 1.60 -5.23 -7.38
C ASP A 22 1.15 -4.15 -8.38
N VAL A 23 0.43 -3.14 -7.91
CA VAL A 23 -0.02 -2.00 -8.72
C VAL A 23 0.96 -0.83 -8.63
N GLY A 24 1.51 -0.60 -7.43
CA GLY A 24 2.48 0.46 -7.16
C GLY A 24 1.87 1.86 -7.00
N GLU A 25 0.57 1.98 -6.74
CA GLU A 25 -0.12 3.26 -6.53
C GLU A 25 -1.29 3.13 -5.56
N TYR A 26 -1.70 4.24 -4.96
CA TYR A 26 -2.93 4.33 -4.19
C TYR A 26 -4.14 4.39 -5.13
N ARG A 27 -5.17 3.59 -4.85
CA ARG A 27 -6.45 3.61 -5.55
C ARG A 27 -7.58 3.87 -4.58
N ALA A 28 -8.45 4.79 -4.96
CA ALA A 28 -9.70 5.01 -4.27
C ALA A 28 -10.61 3.78 -4.45
N VAL A 29 -11.11 3.25 -3.34
CA VAL A 29 -12.09 2.15 -3.32
C VAL A 29 -13.51 2.72 -3.35
N THR A 30 -13.71 3.88 -2.74
CA THR A 30 -14.94 4.67 -2.78
C THR A 30 -14.62 6.10 -3.21
N GLU A 31 -15.65 6.88 -3.57
CA GLU A 31 -15.46 8.28 -4.01
C GLU A 31 -14.78 9.15 -2.94
N LEU A 32 -15.00 8.85 -1.64
CA LEU A 32 -14.35 9.54 -0.52
C LEU A 32 -12.82 9.51 -0.64
N GLY A 33 -12.26 8.41 -1.12
CA GLY A 33 -10.82 8.21 -1.23
C GLY A 33 -10.15 8.86 -2.43
N ARG A 34 -10.91 9.44 -3.35
CA ARG A 34 -10.37 9.97 -4.60
C ARG A 34 -9.29 11.03 -4.38
N ARG A 35 -9.59 12.01 -3.54
CA ARG A 35 -8.64 13.10 -3.23
C ARG A 35 -7.40 12.60 -2.51
N ASP A 36 -7.56 11.66 -1.59
CA ASP A 36 -6.44 11.07 -0.84
C ASP A 36 -5.53 10.26 -1.77
N ALA A 37 -6.11 9.44 -2.66
CA ALA A 37 -5.34 8.69 -3.65
C ALA A 37 -4.58 9.62 -4.61
N GLU A 38 -5.22 10.66 -5.14
CA GLU A 38 -4.57 11.66 -6.00
C GLU A 38 -3.43 12.37 -5.26
N TYR A 39 -3.67 12.83 -4.03
CA TYR A 39 -2.67 13.53 -3.22
C TYR A 39 -1.48 12.62 -2.87
N TRP A 40 -1.73 11.39 -2.41
CA TRP A 40 -0.64 10.46 -2.04
C TRP A 40 0.15 9.99 -3.24
N ASN A 41 -0.49 9.76 -4.40
CA ASN A 41 0.23 9.44 -5.64
C ASN A 41 1.07 10.61 -6.17
N SER A 42 0.73 11.85 -5.80
CA SER A 42 1.54 13.02 -6.16
C SER A 42 2.84 13.12 -5.35
N GLN A 43 2.91 12.49 -4.17
CA GLN A 43 4.08 12.50 -3.29
C GLN A 43 5.07 11.39 -3.67
N LYS A 44 5.91 11.67 -4.68
CA LYS A 44 6.80 10.68 -5.30
C LYS A 44 7.70 9.94 -4.31
N ASP A 45 8.37 10.64 -3.41
CA ASP A 45 9.31 10.02 -2.46
C ASP A 45 8.60 9.03 -1.53
N SER A 46 7.44 9.42 -1.00
CA SER A 46 6.58 8.55 -0.19
C SER A 46 6.08 7.35 -1.00
N LEU A 47 5.70 7.56 -2.26
CA LEU A 47 5.19 6.50 -3.13
C LEU A 47 6.28 5.47 -3.45
N GLU A 48 7.49 5.90 -3.76
CA GLU A 48 8.65 5.02 -3.96
C GLU A 48 8.99 4.24 -2.69
N TYR A 49 8.96 4.89 -1.54
CA TYR A 49 9.16 4.20 -0.26
C TYR A 49 8.13 3.08 -0.03
N LYS A 50 6.85 3.32 -0.37
CA LYS A 50 5.78 2.32 -0.27
C LYS A 50 5.96 1.15 -1.24
N ARG A 51 6.40 1.42 -2.48
CA ARG A 51 6.73 0.38 -3.47
C ARG A 51 7.80 -0.59 -2.94
N GLY A 52 8.78 -0.09 -2.21
CA GLY A 52 9.85 -0.91 -1.62
C GLY A 52 9.47 -1.73 -0.39
N GLN A 53 8.28 -1.53 0.21
CA GLN A 53 7.90 -2.22 1.46
C GLN A 53 7.73 -3.73 1.29
N VAL A 54 7.37 -4.19 0.09
CA VAL A 54 7.22 -5.63 -0.18
C VAL A 54 8.54 -6.38 0.02
N ASP A 55 9.67 -5.80 -0.36
CA ASP A 55 11.00 -6.37 -0.17
C ASP A 55 11.53 -6.10 1.25
N ASN A 56 11.52 -4.83 1.65
CA ASN A 56 12.21 -4.38 2.86
C ASN A 56 11.49 -4.78 4.15
N TYR A 57 10.17 -4.90 4.11
CA TYR A 57 9.37 -5.23 5.28
C TYR A 57 8.79 -6.63 5.16
N CYS A 58 8.00 -6.91 4.11
CA CYS A 58 7.27 -8.17 4.03
C CYS A 58 8.21 -9.36 3.85
N ARG A 59 8.97 -9.43 2.75
CA ARG A 59 9.87 -10.57 2.48
C ARG A 59 10.96 -10.71 3.55
N HIS A 60 11.53 -9.58 3.99
CA HIS A 60 12.52 -9.59 5.07
C HIS A 60 11.98 -10.26 6.34
N ASN A 61 10.79 -9.85 6.81
CA ASN A 61 10.23 -10.40 8.04
C ASN A 61 9.71 -11.83 7.86
N TYR A 62 9.09 -12.17 6.73
CA TYR A 62 8.66 -13.54 6.45
C TYR A 62 9.83 -14.52 6.52
N GLY A 63 10.96 -14.21 5.89
CA GLY A 63 12.16 -15.06 5.96
C GLY A 63 12.72 -15.22 7.38
N VAL A 64 12.57 -14.21 8.24
CA VAL A 64 12.95 -14.28 9.66
C VAL A 64 12.03 -15.24 10.43
N PHE A 65 10.73 -15.26 10.15
CA PHE A 65 9.77 -16.13 10.84
C PHE A 65 9.73 -17.58 10.31
N GLU A 66 10.27 -17.83 9.11
CA GLU A 66 10.41 -19.19 8.55
C GLU A 66 11.71 -19.91 8.96
N SER A 67 12.60 -19.23 9.71
CA SER A 67 13.85 -19.79 10.25
C SER A 67 13.64 -20.55 11.56
#